data_AF-A0A1N6ZFZ8-F1
#
_entry.id   AF-A0A1N6ZFZ8-F1
#
_cell.length_a   1.000
_cell.length_b   1.000
_cell.length_c   1.000
_cell.angle_alpha   90.00
_cell.angle_beta   90.00
_cell.angle_gamma   90.00
#
_symmetry.space_group_name_H-M   'P 1'
#
loop_
_entity.id
_entity.type
_entity.pdbx_description
1 polymer ?
#
loop_
_entity_poly.entity_id
_entity_poly.type
_entity_poly.pdbx_seq_one_letter_code
_entity_poly.pdbx_strand_id
1 'polypeptide(L)' 'MRVFPVYAPKLIVKHARIFLTGVIWVKDLGRLEFERGRFLLPRKSLPKVKQAILELNELIEAQNYQTHSI' A
#
# COMPACT_ATOMS: atom_id res chain seq x y z
N MET A 1 -10.63 7.93 -4.48
CA MET A 1 -10.69 6.49 -4.17
C MET A 1 -10.38 5.72 -5.43
N ARG A 2 -9.32 4.90 -5.46
CA ARG A 2 -8.92 4.13 -6.66
C ARG A 2 -9.21 2.64 -6.47
N VAL A 3 -9.81 2.03 -7.47
CA VAL A 3 -10.09 0.57 -7.48
C VAL A 3 -8.98 -0.16 -8.23
N PHE A 4 -8.45 -1.20 -7.61
CA PHE A 4 -7.50 -2.13 -8.18
C PHE A 4 -8.19 -3.49 -8.37
N PRO A 5 -8.43 -3.93 -9.62
CA PRO A 5 -9.10 -5.20 -9.88
C PRO A 5 -8.24 -6.42 -9.52
N VAL A 6 -6.92 -6.24 -9.43
CA VAL A 6 -5.91 -7.25 -9.10
C VAL A 6 -4.94 -6.72 -8.05
N TYR A 7 -4.41 -7.60 -7.21
CA TYR A 7 -3.32 -7.25 -6.28
C TYR A 7 -2.01 -7.08 -7.06
N ALA A 8 -1.62 -5.83 -7.29
CA ALA A 8 -0.39 -5.46 -7.99
C ALA A 8 0.47 -4.55 -7.09
N PRO A 9 1.32 -5.11 -6.20
CA PRO A 9 2.02 -4.37 -5.15
C PRO A 9 2.79 -3.15 -5.66
N LYS A 10 3.57 -3.31 -6.74
CA LYS A 10 4.38 -2.23 -7.32
C LYS A 10 3.54 -1.03 -7.78
N LEU A 11 2.39 -1.27 -8.41
CA LEU A 11 1.47 -0.21 -8.88
C LEU A 11 0.75 0.45 -7.71
N ILE A 12 0.35 -0.35 -6.72
CA ILE A 12 -0.31 0.11 -5.50
C ILE A 12 0.63 1.04 -4.71
N VAL A 13 1.87 0.61 -4.49
CA VAL A 13 2.92 1.40 -3.83
C VAL A 13 3.21 2.70 -4.59
N LYS A 14 3.36 2.64 -5.91
CA LYS A 14 3.56 3.84 -6.74
C LYS A 14 2.40 4.83 -6.57
N HIS A 15 1.17 4.34 -6.52
CA HIS A 15 0.00 5.18 -6.30
C HIS A 15 0.01 5.82 -4.89
N ALA A 16 0.29 5.04 -3.84
CA ALA A 16 0.37 5.56 -2.47
C ALA A 16 1.44 6.64 -2.32
N ARG A 17 2.60 6.46 -2.97
CA ARG A 17 3.71 7.42 -2.98
C ARG A 17 3.35 8.75 -3.65
N ILE A 18 2.57 8.73 -4.73
CA ILE A 18 2.17 9.95 -5.46
C ILE A 18 1.08 10.70 -4.71
N PHE A 19 0.07 9.99 -4.22
CA PHE A 19 -1.14 10.61 -3.67
C PHE A 19 -1.00 11.00 -2.18
N LEU A 20 0.06 10.55 -1.50
CA LEU A 20 0.41 10.79 -0.09
C LEU A 20 -0.63 10.30 0.92
N THR A 21 -1.90 10.64 0.77
CA THR A 21 -3.01 10.16 1.60
C THR A 21 -4.17 9.72 0.73
N GLY A 22 -4.89 8.70 1.17
CA GLY A 22 -6.08 8.25 0.47
C GLY A 22 -6.51 6.83 0.80
N VAL A 23 -7.47 6.37 0.02
CA VAL A 23 -8.09 5.05 0.16
C VAL A 23 -8.10 4.36 -1.20
N ILE A 24 -7.65 3.12 -1.22
CA ILE A 24 -7.77 2.21 -2.36
C ILE A 24 -8.67 1.04 -2.01
N TRP A 25 -9.28 0.47 -3.05
CA TRP A 25 -10.04 -0.77 -2.93
C TRP A 25 -9.38 -1.83 -3.79
N VAL A 26 -8.97 -2.93 -3.20
CA VAL A 26 -8.33 -4.06 -3.89
C VAL A 26 -9.31 -5.23 -3.84
N LYS A 27 -9.67 -5.80 -4.99
CA LYS A 27 -10.69 -6.87 -5.05
C LYS A 27 -10.40 -8.05 -4.11
N ASP A 28 -9.13 -8.38 -3.91
CA ASP A 28 -8.67 -9.52 -3.11
C ASP A 28 -8.44 -9.20 -1.61
N LEU A 29 -8.32 -7.91 -1.24
CA LEU A 29 -7.97 -7.48 0.13
C LEU A 29 -9.01 -6.53 0.76
N GLY A 30 -9.88 -5.94 -0.05
CA GLY A 30 -10.87 -4.95 0.36
C GLY A 30 -10.31 -3.52 0.40
N ARG A 31 -10.85 -2.74 1.34
CA ARG A 31 -10.48 -1.33 1.52
C ARG A 31 -9.16 -1.22 2.26
N LEU A 32 -8.19 -0.52 1.66
CA LEU A 32 -6.90 -0.20 2.27
C LEU A 32 -6.75 1.31 2.34
N GLU A 33 -6.39 1.82 3.50
CA GLU A 33 -6.16 3.23 3.75
C GLU A 33 -4.66 3.48 3.85
N PHE A 34 -4.20 4.59 3.30
CA PHE A 34 -2.80 4.98 3.37
C PHE A 34 -2.69 6.47 3.74
N GLU A 35 -1.66 6.78 4.51
CA GLU A 35 -1.36 8.13 4.98
C GLU A 35 0.15 8.36 4.95
N ARG A 36 0.57 9.53 4.47
CA ARG A 36 1.98 9.92 4.26
C ARG A 36 2.77 8.87 3.46
N GLY A 37 2.12 8.27 2.46
CA GLY A 37 2.69 7.26 1.60
C GLY A 37 2.86 5.88 2.25
N ARG A 38 2.29 5.63 3.44
CA ARG A 38 2.34 4.34 4.15
C ARG A 38 0.93 3.76 4.35
N PHE A 39 0.79 2.45 4.21
CA PHE A 39 -0.47 1.76 4.44
C PHE A 39 -0.74 1.59 5.94
N LEU A 40 -1.97 1.92 6.34
CA LEU A 40 -2.45 1.82 7.71
C LEU A 40 -3.02 0.43 7.97
N LEU A 41 -2.71 -0.13 9.13
CA LEU A 41 -3.23 -1.42 9.57
C LEU A 41 -4.61 -1.25 10.24
N PRO A 42 -5.68 -1.86 9.71
CA PRO A 42 -6.99 -1.80 10.35
C PRO A 42 -7.02 -2.66 11.62
N ARG A 43 -7.70 -2.18 12.67
CA ARG A 43 -7.79 -2.84 13.99
C ARG A 43 -8.42 -4.24 13.96
N LYS A 44 -9.27 -4.52 12.96
CA LYS A 44 -9.87 -5.83 12.70
C LYS A 44 -9.67 -6.18 11.23
N SER A 45 -8.64 -6.97 10.94
CA SER A 45 -8.27 -7.36 9.58
C SER A 45 -7.99 -8.84 9.50
N LEU A 46 -8.30 -9.44 8.34
CA LEU A 46 -7.89 -10.80 8.05
C LEU A 46 -6.35 -10.91 8.06
N PRO A 47 -5.77 -12.05 8.46
CA PRO A 47 -4.32 -12.26 8.47
C PRO A 47 -3.67 -11.95 7.12
N LYS A 48 -4.34 -12.31 6.02
CA LYS A 48 -3.94 -12.02 4.63
C LYS A 48 -3.79 -10.53 4.35
N VAL A 49 -4.72 -9.71 4.85
CA VAL A 49 -4.69 -8.25 4.68
C VAL A 49 -3.54 -7.64 5.47
N LYS A 50 -3.31 -8.12 6.70
CA LYS A 50 -2.17 -7.69 7.51
C LYS A 50 -0.83 -8.00 6.82
N GLN A 51 -0.66 -9.20 6.28
CA GLN A 51 0.55 -9.58 5.54
C GLN A 51 0.76 -8.70 4.30
N ALA A 52 -0.31 -8.49 3.51
CA ALA A 52 -0.23 -7.63 2.33
C ALA A 52 0.14 -6.17 2.68
N ILE A 53 -0.37 -5.62 3.78
CA ILE A 53 -0.01 -4.26 4.24
C ILE A 53 1.47 -4.19 4.64
N LEU A 54 1.99 -5.21 5.33
CA LEU A 54 3.40 -5.28 5.70
C LEU A 54 4.28 -5.33 4.46
N GLU A 55 3.96 -6.20 3.49
CA GLU A 55 4.69 -6.30 2.22
C GLU A 55 4.68 -4.97 1.44
N LEU A 56 3.53 -4.30 1.37
CA LEU A 56 3.42 -3.01 0.70
C LEU A 56 4.29 -1.94 1.37
N ASN A 57 4.32 -1.88 2.70
CA ASN A 57 5.15 -0.94 3.44
C ASN A 57 6.64 -1.25 3.28
N GLU A 58 7.04 -2.52 3.31
CA GLU A 58 8.43 -2.92 3.04
C GLU A 58 8.87 -2.50 1.63
N LEU A 59 8.00 -2.67 0.62
CA LEU A 59 8.26 -2.21 -0.74
C LEU A 59 8.38 -0.68 -0.85
N ILE A 60 7.59 0.07 -0.09
CA ILE A 60 7.70 1.54 -0.01
C ILE A 60 9.08 1.92 0.55
N GLU A 61 9.51 1.27 1.63
CA GLU A 61 10.80 1.52 2.26
C GLU A 61 11.95 1.17 1.31
N ALA A 62 11.91 -0.01 0.68
CA ALA A 62 12.91 -0.44 -0.29
C ALA A 62 13.07 0.54 -1.47
N GLN A 63 11.97 1.08 -2.01
CA GLN A 63 12.02 2.08 -3.09
C GLN A 63 12.51 3.46 -2.64
N ASN A 64 12.28 3.83 -1.38
CA ASN A 64 12.78 5.08 -0.82
C ASN A 64 14.31 5.06 -0.66
N TYR A 65 14.88 3.92 -0.22
CA TYR A 65 16.33 3.76 -0.12
C TYR A 65 17.04 3.93 -1.48
N GLN A 66 16.45 3.38 -2.55
CA GLN A 66 17.01 3.54 -3.91
C GLN A 66 16.93 4.98 -4.45
N THR A 67 15.97 5.78 -3.98
CA THR A 67 15.82 7.19 -4.43
C THR A 67 16.82 8.12 -3.75
N HIS A 68 17.32 7.78 -2.55
CA HIS A 68 18.24 8.63 -1.76
C HIS A 68 19.72 8.29 -1.96
N SER A 69 20.04 7.27 -2.76
CA SER A 69 21.41 6.75 -2.97
C SER A 69 22.02 7.20 -4.31
N ILE A 70 21.51 8.28 -4.91
CA ILE A 70 21.96 8.89 -6.17
C ILE A 70 22.24 10.37 -5.98
#